data_AF-A0A6L7WP94-F1
#
_entry.id   AF-A0A6L7WP94-F1
#
_cell.length_a   1.000
_cell.length_b   1.000
_cell.length_c   1.000
_cell.angle_alpha   90.00
_cell.angle_beta   90.00
_cell.angle_gamma   90.00
#
_symmetry.space_group_name_H-M   'P 1'
#
loop_
_entity.id
_entity.type
_entity.pdbx_description
1 polymer ?
#
loop_
_entity_poly.entity_id
_entity_poly.type
_entity_poly.pdbx_seq_one_letter_code
_entity_poly.pdbx_strand_id
1 'polypeptide(L)'
;MGDGGLIAQFTDAATGETIAITNAAWRCLVTHDAPLDRACEDETEPVPGVGPCRFAATAKPDGWRRPGFDDTEWPSAVEHSEAAVRPRGGYDAIEWRDGARLIWTADLETHNTLLCRLTVEHP
;
A
#
# COMPACT_ATOMS: atom_id res chain seq x y z
N MET A 1 3.91 16.40 1.46
CA MET A 1 3.10 15.30 0.91
C MET A 1 3.50 13.97 1.55
N GLY A 2 2.79 12.87 1.27
CA GLY A 2 2.94 11.60 1.99
C GLY A 2 4.19 10.79 1.64
N ASP A 3 4.47 9.79 2.48
CA ASP A 3 5.55 8.81 2.33
C ASP A 3 4.93 7.38 2.34
N GLY A 4 4.05 7.11 1.38
CA GLY A 4 3.27 5.86 1.34
C GLY A 4 4.16 4.61 1.28
N GLY A 5 3.72 3.52 1.90
CA GLY A 5 4.45 2.27 1.82
C GLY A 5 3.94 1.22 2.79
N LEU A 6 4.05 -0.03 2.36
CA LEU A 6 3.71 -1.21 3.14
C LEU A 6 4.84 -2.23 3.01
N ILE A 7 5.30 -2.77 4.12
CA ILE A 7 6.10 -4.00 4.14
C ILE A 7 5.50 -4.95 5.16
N ALA A 8 5.40 -6.23 4.80
CA ALA A 8 4.93 -7.27 5.69
C ALA A 8 5.56 -8.62 5.36
N GLN A 9 5.68 -9.46 6.38
CA GLN A 9 5.97 -10.87 6.26
C GLN A 9 5.01 -11.65 7.14
N PHE A 10 4.63 -12.84 6.69
CA PHE A 10 3.68 -13.71 7.35
C PHE A 10 4.35 -15.05 7.61
N THR A 11 4.24 -15.53 8.83
CA THR A 11 4.88 -16.77 9.29
C THR A 11 3.80 -17.70 9.81
N ASP A 12 3.84 -18.97 9.42
CA ASP A 12 3.04 -20.00 10.04
C ASP A 12 3.50 -20.21 11.49
N ALA A 13 2.57 -20.07 12.44
CA ALA A 13 2.90 -20.06 13.87
C ALA A 13 3.31 -21.44 14.41
N ALA A 14 2.92 -22.54 13.74
CA ALA A 14 3.21 -23.89 14.20
C ALA A 14 4.60 -24.35 13.74
N THR A 15 4.98 -23.99 12.51
CA THR A 15 6.22 -24.43 11.85
C THR A 15 7.34 -23.38 11.91
N GLY A 16 6.98 -22.09 12.02
CA GLY A 16 7.92 -20.98 11.89
C GLY A 16 8.30 -20.67 10.43
N GLU A 17 7.68 -21.33 9.46
CA GLU A 17 7.93 -21.10 8.04
C GLU A 17 7.31 -19.78 7.57
N THR A 18 8.00 -19.08 6.67
CA THR A 18 7.46 -17.86 6.04
C THR A 18 6.54 -18.25 4.90
N ILE A 19 5.27 -17.90 5.01
CA ILE A 19 4.21 -18.29 4.06
C ILE A 19 3.87 -17.17 3.07
N ALA A 20 4.20 -15.93 3.40
CA ALA A 20 4.05 -14.80 2.48
C ALA A 20 4.93 -13.62 2.86
N ILE A 21 5.25 -12.80 1.88
CA ILE A 21 5.99 -11.54 1.99
C ILE A 21 5.38 -10.51 1.04
N THR A 22 5.57 -9.22 1.32
CA THR A 22 5.23 -8.15 0.38
C THR A 22 6.26 -8.05 -0.74
N ASN A 23 5.80 -8.04 -1.99
CA ASN A 23 6.58 -7.86 -3.22
C ASN A 23 5.63 -7.52 -4.38
N ALA A 24 6.15 -7.41 -5.61
CA ALA A 24 5.36 -7.08 -6.80
C ALA A 24 4.26 -8.10 -7.18
N ALA A 25 4.19 -9.27 -6.53
CA ALA A 25 3.10 -10.24 -6.75
C ALA A 25 1.78 -9.80 -6.12
N TRP A 26 1.81 -8.83 -5.19
CA TRP A 26 0.61 -8.24 -4.61
C TRP A 26 -0.12 -7.39 -5.65
N ARG A 27 -1.44 -7.32 -5.53
CA ARG A 27 -2.27 -6.39 -6.30
C ARG A 27 -2.87 -5.33 -5.39
N CYS A 28 -2.85 -4.07 -5.80
CA CYS A 28 -3.28 -2.96 -4.97
C CYS A 28 -4.23 -2.02 -5.71
N LEU A 29 -5.40 -1.78 -5.13
CA LEU A 29 -6.40 -0.83 -5.61
C LEU A 29 -6.34 0.47 -4.79
N VAL A 30 -6.21 1.61 -5.47
CA VAL A 30 -6.34 2.92 -4.82
C VAL A 30 -7.82 3.21 -4.55
N THR A 31 -8.14 3.48 -3.29
CA THR A 31 -9.50 3.87 -2.85
C THR A 31 -9.59 5.32 -2.40
N HIS A 32 -8.45 5.97 -2.21
CA HIS A 32 -8.37 7.38 -1.87
C HIS A 32 -7.11 7.99 -2.46
N ASP A 33 -7.29 8.96 -3.36
CA ASP A 33 -6.24 9.73 -4.02
C ASP A 33 -6.42 11.21 -3.64
N ALA A 34 -5.48 11.75 -2.88
CA ALA A 34 -5.53 13.12 -2.40
C ALA A 34 -4.15 13.67 -2.02
N PRO A 35 -3.92 14.97 -2.23
CA PRO A 35 -4.68 15.86 -3.11
C PRO A 35 -4.54 15.44 -4.58
N LEU A 36 -5.56 15.73 -5.39
CA LEU A 36 -5.50 15.57 -6.86
C LEU A 36 -4.63 16.65 -7.52
N ASP A 37 -4.31 17.72 -6.79
CA ASP A 37 -3.38 18.76 -7.20
C ASP A 37 -2.32 18.95 -6.09
N ARG A 38 -1.05 18.69 -6.43
CA ARG A 38 0.07 18.81 -5.50
C ARG A 38 0.29 20.24 -4.99
N ALA A 39 -0.25 21.26 -5.67
CA ALA A 39 -0.24 22.64 -5.17
C ALA A 39 -0.95 22.81 -3.81
N CYS A 40 -1.76 21.84 -3.38
CA CYS A 40 -2.33 21.81 -2.03
C CYS A 40 -1.26 21.79 -0.93
N GLU A 41 -0.05 21.30 -1.21
CA GLU A 41 1.07 21.36 -0.26
C GLU A 41 1.52 22.80 0.05
N ASP A 42 1.29 23.73 -0.87
CA ASP A 42 1.68 25.14 -0.72
C ASP A 42 0.56 25.99 -0.08
N GLU A 43 -0.63 25.43 0.15
CA GLU A 43 -1.74 26.14 0.79
C GLU A 43 -1.44 26.41 2.26
N THR A 44 -1.66 27.66 2.70
CA THR A 44 -1.44 28.04 4.10
C THR A 44 -2.48 27.44 5.04
N GLU A 45 -3.71 27.27 4.54
CA GLU A 45 -4.82 26.65 5.27
C GLU A 45 -5.54 25.63 4.35
N PRO A 46 -4.94 24.45 4.14
CA PRO A 46 -5.49 23.46 3.23
C PRO A 46 -6.80 22.90 3.76
N VAL A 47 -7.87 23.04 2.98
CA VAL A 47 -9.19 22.48 3.29
C VAL A 47 -9.48 21.29 2.37
N PRO A 48 -9.64 20.06 2.90
CA PRO A 48 -9.94 18.89 2.09
C PRO A 48 -11.18 19.09 1.21
N GLY A 49 -11.06 18.76 -0.08
CA GLY A 49 -12.14 18.91 -1.06
C GLY A 49 -12.27 20.30 -1.69
N VAL A 50 -11.48 21.29 -1.27
CA VAL A 50 -11.56 22.67 -1.77
C VAL A 50 -10.28 23.05 -2.51
N GLY A 51 -10.42 23.81 -3.61
CA GLY A 51 -9.28 24.34 -4.35
C GLY A 51 -8.34 23.24 -4.86
N PRO A 52 -7.02 23.33 -4.63
CA PRO A 52 -6.09 22.28 -5.04
C PRO A 52 -6.20 21.02 -4.16
N CYS A 53 -6.78 21.12 -2.95
CA CYS A 53 -6.90 20.02 -2.01
C CYS A 53 -8.08 19.06 -2.28
N ARG A 54 -8.56 19.01 -3.53
CA ARG A 54 -9.58 18.03 -3.96
C ARG A 54 -9.04 16.60 -3.86
N PHE A 55 -9.94 15.64 -3.76
CA PHE A 55 -9.61 14.22 -3.67
C PHE A 55 -10.58 13.38 -4.50
N ALA A 56 -10.13 12.19 -4.89
CA ALA A 56 -10.99 11.14 -5.41
C ALA A 56 -11.07 10.02 -4.37
N ALA A 57 -12.28 9.54 -4.11
CA ALA A 57 -12.51 8.42 -3.19
C ALA A 57 -13.50 7.43 -3.81
N THR A 58 -13.21 6.14 -3.68
CA THR A 58 -14.08 5.05 -4.13
C THR A 58 -14.44 4.15 -2.96
N ALA A 59 -15.65 3.59 -3.02
CA ALA A 59 -16.06 2.60 -2.02
C ALA A 59 -15.20 1.33 -2.16
N LYS A 60 -14.88 0.71 -1.03
CA LYS A 60 -14.18 -0.57 -1.01
C LYS A 60 -15.10 -1.63 -1.64
N PRO A 61 -14.62 -2.44 -2.60
CA PRO A 61 -15.47 -3.47 -3.23
C PRO A 61 -16.01 -4.47 -2.20
N ASP A 62 -17.28 -4.85 -2.33
CA ASP A 62 -17.88 -5.82 -1.41
C ASP A 62 -17.16 -7.17 -1.49
N GLY A 63 -16.87 -7.74 -0.32
CA GLY A 63 -16.22 -9.04 -0.25
C GLY A 63 -14.74 -9.06 -0.67
N TRP A 64 -14.10 -7.91 -0.91
CA TRP A 64 -12.67 -7.82 -1.31
C TRP A 64 -11.67 -8.48 -0.37
N ARG A 65 -12.07 -9.00 0.80
CA ARG A 65 -11.20 -9.75 1.72
C ARG A 65 -11.38 -11.26 1.64
N ARG A 66 -12.36 -11.74 0.86
CA ARG A 66 -12.63 -13.17 0.71
C ARG A 66 -11.54 -13.81 -0.17
N PRO A 67 -11.18 -15.09 0.07
CA PRO A 67 -10.17 -15.78 -0.74
C PRO A 67 -10.52 -15.80 -2.23
N GLY A 68 -11.77 -16.08 -2.60
CA GLY A 68 -12.21 -16.16 -4.00
C GLY A 68 -12.65 -14.84 -4.65
N PHE A 69 -12.25 -13.68 -4.11
CA PHE A 69 -12.51 -12.40 -4.77
C PHE A 69 -11.59 -12.26 -5.99
N ASP A 70 -12.17 -11.90 -7.13
CA ASP A 70 -11.43 -11.64 -8.36
C ASP A 70 -10.81 -10.23 -8.32
N ASP A 71 -9.50 -10.18 -8.17
CA ASP A 71 -8.69 -8.96 -8.18
C ASP A 71 -7.86 -8.83 -9.47
N THR A 72 -8.19 -9.57 -10.54
CA THR A 72 -7.41 -9.56 -11.79
C THR A 72 -7.31 -8.18 -12.45
N GLU A 73 -8.32 -7.32 -12.25
CA GLU A 73 -8.35 -5.93 -12.70
C GLU A 73 -7.54 -4.97 -11.79
N TRP A 74 -7.09 -5.41 -10.62
CA TRP A 74 -6.28 -4.58 -9.73
C TRP A 74 -4.82 -4.56 -10.24
N PRO A 75 -4.19 -3.38 -10.35
CA PRO A 75 -2.78 -3.29 -10.74
C PRO A 75 -1.87 -4.04 -9.77
N SER A 76 -0.78 -4.60 -10.28
CA SER A 76 0.32 -5.09 -9.44
C SER A 76 0.92 -3.96 -8.62
N ALA A 77 1.38 -4.29 -7.41
CA ALA A 77 2.09 -3.36 -6.56
C ALA A 77 3.48 -3.02 -7.15
N VAL A 78 3.96 -1.82 -6.84
CA VAL A 78 5.29 -1.35 -7.20
C VAL A 78 6.20 -1.49 -5.99
N GLU A 79 7.37 -2.10 -6.20
CA GLU A 79 8.42 -2.21 -5.18
C GLU A 79 9.21 -0.91 -5.11
N HIS A 80 9.47 -0.45 -3.88
CA HIS A 80 10.17 0.79 -3.60
C HIS A 80 11.39 0.55 -2.72
N SER A 81 12.35 1.47 -2.81
CA SER A 81 13.49 1.49 -1.91
C SER A 81 13.10 2.08 -0.55
N GLU A 82 13.85 1.71 0.47
CA GLU A 82 13.74 2.32 1.80
C GLU A 82 13.95 3.85 1.75
N ALA A 83 14.87 4.33 0.92
CA ALA A 83 15.13 5.76 0.75
C ALA A 83 13.94 6.51 0.14
N ALA A 84 13.12 5.87 -0.69
CA ALA A 84 11.92 6.47 -1.26
C ALA A 84 10.77 6.52 -0.24
N VAL A 85 10.54 5.42 0.47
CA VAL A 85 9.44 5.30 1.45
C VAL A 85 9.75 5.97 2.78
N ARG A 86 11.03 6.03 3.18
CA ARG A 86 11.49 6.58 4.47
C ARG A 86 10.68 6.01 5.65
N PRO A 87 10.62 4.66 5.82
CA PRO A 87 9.79 4.03 6.83
C PRO A 87 10.13 4.55 8.22
N ARG A 88 9.09 4.82 9.01
CA ARG A 88 9.23 5.45 10.33
C ARG A 88 9.03 4.44 11.44
N GLY A 89 10.06 4.23 12.25
CA GLY A 89 10.01 3.42 13.46
C GLY A 89 9.72 1.94 13.21
N GLY A 90 10.30 1.05 14.02
CA GLY A 90 10.02 -0.39 13.99
C GLY A 90 10.51 -1.16 12.76
N TYR A 91 10.71 -0.52 11.60
CA TYR A 91 11.22 -1.14 10.39
C TYR A 91 12.57 -1.84 10.62
N ASP A 92 13.51 -1.15 11.26
CA ASP A 92 14.84 -1.70 11.61
C ASP A 92 14.81 -2.69 12.79
N ALA A 93 13.67 -2.79 13.50
CA ALA A 93 13.52 -3.76 14.59
C ALA A 93 13.12 -5.16 14.10
N ILE A 94 12.89 -5.31 12.79
CA ILE A 94 12.47 -6.56 12.16
C ILE A 94 13.60 -7.04 11.23
N GLU A 95 14.00 -8.29 11.40
CA GLU A 95 14.82 -8.98 10.41
C GLU A 95 13.92 -9.46 9.26
N TRP A 96 13.82 -8.62 8.23
CA TRP A 96 12.99 -8.89 7.07
C TRP A 96 13.51 -10.09 6.28
N ARG A 97 12.60 -10.98 5.88
CA ARG A 97 12.93 -12.12 5.03
C ARG A 97 13.47 -11.67 3.68
N ASP A 98 14.43 -12.43 3.16
CA ASP A 98 14.93 -12.25 1.80
C ASP A 98 13.77 -12.23 0.80
N GLY A 99 13.76 -11.21 -0.04
CA GLY A 99 12.69 -10.98 -1.01
C GLY A 99 11.52 -10.14 -0.51
N ALA A 100 11.40 -9.86 0.79
CA ALA A 100 10.44 -8.88 1.28
C ALA A 100 10.80 -7.48 0.74
N ARG A 101 9.79 -6.73 0.34
CA ARG A 101 9.93 -5.42 -0.30
C ARG A 101 8.90 -4.46 0.27
N LEU A 102 9.29 -3.19 0.35
CA LEU A 102 8.34 -2.10 0.51
C LEU A 102 7.53 -2.00 -0.78
N ILE A 103 6.21 -2.09 -0.66
CA ILE A 103 5.28 -2.02 -1.77
C ILE A 103 4.31 -0.86 -1.60
N TRP A 104 3.92 -0.28 -2.73
CA TRP A 104 2.85 0.69 -2.82
C TRP A 104 2.30 0.71 -4.26
N THR A 105 1.66 1.79 -4.65
CA THR A 105 1.53 2.15 -6.07
C THR A 105 2.78 2.90 -6.57
N ALA A 106 2.80 3.32 -7.83
CA ALA A 106 3.86 4.22 -8.33
C ALA A 106 3.86 5.61 -7.67
N ASP A 107 2.72 6.06 -7.10
CA ASP A 107 2.63 7.36 -6.42
C ASP A 107 2.65 7.16 -4.90
N LEU A 108 3.78 7.53 -4.28
CA LEU A 108 4.00 7.46 -2.84
C LEU A 108 3.37 8.63 -2.08
N GLU A 109 2.95 9.68 -2.79
CA GLU A 109 2.64 10.98 -2.20
C GLU A 109 1.16 11.27 -2.09
N THR A 110 0.37 10.91 -3.12
CA THR A 110 -1.06 11.26 -3.20
C THR A 110 -2.00 10.07 -2.97
N HIS A 111 -1.55 8.85 -3.27
CA HIS A 111 -2.37 7.65 -3.07
C HIS A 111 -2.40 7.29 -1.58
N ASN A 112 -3.33 7.89 -0.82
CA ASN A 112 -3.36 7.81 0.64
C ASN A 112 -4.00 6.53 1.19
N THR A 113 -4.85 5.84 0.44
CA THR A 113 -5.46 4.58 0.90
C THR A 113 -5.56 3.57 -0.21
N LEU A 114 -4.87 2.44 0.01
CA LEU A 114 -4.87 1.29 -0.88
C LEU A 114 -5.58 0.11 -0.20
N LEU A 115 -6.17 -0.74 -1.02
CA LEU A 115 -6.50 -2.12 -0.67
C LEU A 115 -5.49 -3.00 -1.38
N CYS A 116 -4.66 -3.72 -0.64
CA CYS A 116 -3.68 -4.64 -1.22
C CYS A 116 -4.08 -6.08 -0.92
N ARG A 117 -3.94 -6.96 -1.91
CA ARG A 117 -4.29 -8.38 -1.84
C ARG A 117 -3.16 -9.25 -2.38
N LEU A 118 -3.01 -10.39 -1.73
CA LEU A 118 -2.27 -11.56 -2.16
C LEU A 118 -3.10 -12.78 -1.75
N THR A 119 -3.22 -13.77 -2.63
CA THR A 119 -3.76 -15.08 -2.28
C THR A 119 -2.60 -15.99 -1.92
N VAL A 120 -2.57 -16.45 -0.68
CA VAL A 120 -1.63 -17.47 -0.23
C VAL A 120 -2.28 -18.83 -0.50
N GLU A 121 -1.81 -19.52 -1.53
CA GLU A 121 -2.16 -20.93 -1.72
C GLU A 121 -1.51 -21.74 -0.58
N HIS A 122 -2.24 -22.75 -0.08
CA HIS A 122 -1.90 -23.62 1.06
C HIS A 122 -0.42 -23.62 1.50
N PRO A 123 -0.11 -23.43 2.80
CA PRO A 123 1.24 -23.70 3.31
C PRO A 123 1.63 -25.17 3.12
#